data_AF-A0A2N2T0F5-F1
#
_entry.id   AF-A0A2N2T0F5-F1
#
_cell.length_a   1.000
_cell.length_b   1.000
_cell.length_c   1.000
_cell.angle_alpha   90.00
_cell.angle_beta   90.00
_cell.angle_gamma   90.00
#
_symmetry.space_group_name_H-M   'P 1'
#
loop_
_entity.id
_entity.type
_entity.pdbx_description
1 polymer ?
#
loop_
_entity_poly.entity_id
_entity_poly.type
_entity_poly.pdbx_seq_one_letter_code
_entity_poly.pdbx_strand_id
1 'polypeptide(L)'
;MPTATLTSKGQITIPLEIRNALGLHTGATLDFVQEQDGFKVRPLRSSTATLKGRFAGRVTRAVSIAEMDEAIAAQAAARQTAVSKAQP
;
A
#
# COMPACT_ATOMS: atom_id res chain seq x y z
N MET A 1 19.28 17.97 2.74
CA MET A 1 19.20 16.64 2.12
C MET A 1 19.57 15.61 3.17
N PRO A 2 18.73 14.63 3.47
CA PRO A 2 19.08 13.56 4.41
C PRO A 2 20.21 12.70 3.84
N THR A 3 21.28 12.53 4.62
CA THR A 3 22.42 11.67 4.29
C THR A 3 22.59 10.61 5.39
N ALA A 4 23.27 9.51 5.07
CA ALA A 4 23.56 8.45 6.02
C ALA A 4 25.04 8.06 5.90
N THR A 5 25.65 7.70 7.02
CA THR A 5 27.04 7.24 7.07
C THR A 5 27.08 5.73 7.17
N LEU A 6 27.95 5.10 6.38
CA LEU A 6 28.24 3.68 6.47
C LEU A 6 29.12 3.42 7.70
N THR A 7 28.66 2.54 8.59
CA THR A 7 29.49 2.08 9.71
C THR A 7 30.57 1.12 9.24
N SER A 8 31.59 0.88 10.05
CA SER A 8 32.64 -0.12 9.76
C SER A 8 32.11 -1.54 9.56
N LYS A 9 30.90 -1.83 10.05
CA LYS A 9 30.22 -3.12 9.88
C LYS A 9 29.32 -3.17 8.64
N GLY A 10 29.36 -2.16 7.78
CA GLY A 10 28.56 -2.10 6.56
C GLY A 10 27.08 -1.76 6.80
N GLN A 11 26.72 -1.21 7.95
CA GLN A 11 25.35 -0.81 8.25
C GLN A 11 25.15 0.68 7.95
N ILE A 12 23.98 1.02 7.40
CA ILE A 12 23.52 2.42 7.25
C ILE A 12 22.33 2.66 8.18
N THR A 13 22.28 3.84 8.77
CA THR A 13 21.11 4.27 9.55
C THR A 13 20.20 5.09 8.66
N ILE A 14 18.94 4.67 8.51
CA ILE A 14 17.93 5.46 7.77
C ILE A 14 17.41 6.59 8.67
N PRO A 15 17.57 7.88 8.29
CA PRO A 15 17.05 9.01 9.06
C PRO A 15 15.53 8.91 9.25
N LEU A 16 15.04 9.47 10.36
CA LEU A 16 13.62 9.37 10.77
C LEU A 16 12.67 9.83 9.66
N GLU A 17 12.95 10.95 9.00
CA GLU A 17 12.14 11.51 7.93
C GLU A 17 11.96 10.52 6.77
N ILE A 18 13.05 9.84 6.37
CA ILE A 18 13.04 8.84 5.31
C ILE A 18 12.31 7.57 5.75
N ARG A 19 12.48 7.12 6.99
CA ARG A 19 11.73 5.96 7.52
C ARG A 19 10.23 6.21 7.45
N ASN A 20 9.79 7.39 7.85
CA ASN A 20 8.38 7.76 7.86
C ASN A 20 7.83 7.85 6.43
N ALA A 21 8.57 8.50 5.52
CA ALA A 21 8.17 8.62 4.12
C ALA A 21 8.07 7.27 3.40
N LEU A 22 8.93 6.31 3.74
CA LEU A 22 8.93 4.96 3.18
C LEU A 22 8.05 3.95 3.95
N GLY A 23 7.46 4.35 5.09
CA GLY A 23 6.66 3.46 5.94
C GLY A 23 7.45 2.31 6.57
N LEU A 24 8.74 2.52 6.84
CA LEU A 24 9.64 1.50 7.39
C LEU A 24 9.41 1.29 8.88
N HIS A 25 9.40 0.03 9.28
CA HIS A 25 9.32 -0.43 10.66
C HIS A 25 10.42 -1.45 10.94
N THR A 26 10.65 -1.78 12.20
CA THR A 26 11.62 -2.81 12.60
C THR A 26 11.31 -4.12 11.87
N GLY A 27 12.32 -4.72 11.25
CA GLY A 27 12.16 -5.94 10.45
C GLY A 27 11.72 -5.71 8.99
N ALA A 28 11.51 -4.45 8.57
CA ALA A 28 11.23 -4.15 7.17
C ALA A 28 12.40 -4.54 6.27
N THR A 29 12.09 -5.21 5.17
CA THR A 29 13.07 -5.55 4.12
C THR A 29 13.07 -4.46 3.05
N LEU A 30 14.26 -4.09 2.58
CA LEU A 30 14.45 -3.14 1.49
C LEU A 30 14.99 -3.89 0.27
N ASP A 31 14.48 -3.52 -0.89
CA ASP A 31 14.96 -3.98 -2.19
C ASP A 31 15.81 -2.90 -2.84
N PHE A 32 16.92 -3.30 -3.42
CA PHE A 32 17.91 -2.44 -4.08
C PHE A 32 17.88 -2.72 -5.57
N VAL A 33 17.29 -1.79 -6.32
CA VAL A 33 17.17 -1.90 -7.78
C VAL A 33 18.25 -1.06 -8.42
N GLN A 34 19.03 -1.66 -9.30
CA GLN A 34 20.04 -0.93 -10.08
C GLN A 34 19.36 -0.06 -11.14
N GLU A 35 19.74 1.22 -11.18
CA GLU A 35 19.35 2.19 -12.20
C GLU A 35 20.62 2.74 -12.87
N GLN A 36 20.48 3.53 -13.94
CA GLN A 36 21.61 4.00 -14.74
C GLN A 36 22.65 4.79 -13.92
N ASP A 37 22.18 5.61 -12.98
CA ASP A 37 23.03 6.51 -12.19
C ASP A 37 23.15 6.10 -10.71
N GLY A 38 22.81 4.84 -10.37
CA GLY A 38 22.96 4.34 -9.01
C GLY A 38 21.96 3.27 -8.62
N PHE A 39 21.52 3.30 -7.36
CA PHE A 39 20.57 2.34 -6.82
C PHE A 39 19.34 3.04 -6.26
N LYS A 40 18.17 2.52 -6.61
CA LYS A 40 16.91 2.89 -6.01
C LYS A 40 16.56 1.92 -4.89
N VAL A 41 16.25 2.47 -3.72
CA VAL A 41 15.84 1.70 -2.56
C VAL A 41 14.34 1.76 -2.40
N ARG A 42 13.67 0.61 -2.30
CA ARG A 42 12.22 0.53 -2.07
C ARG A 42 11.88 -0.45 -0.96
N PRO A 43 10.84 -0.21 -0.16
CA PRO A 43 10.32 -1.22 0.76
C PRO A 43 9.86 -2.45 -0.02
N LEU A 44 10.36 -3.62 0.36
CA LEU A 44 9.83 -4.88 -0.12
C LEU A 44 8.50 -5.11 0.61
N ARG A 45 7.40 -4.80 -0.08
CA ARG A 45 6.07 -5.09 0.43
C ARG A 45 5.81 -6.58 0.26
N SER A 46 5.20 -7.20 1.27
CA SER A 46 4.80 -8.61 1.23
C SER A 46 4.09 -8.90 -0.09
N SER A 47 4.51 -9.96 -0.77
CA SER A 47 3.90 -10.42 -2.02
C SER A 47 2.39 -10.58 -1.84
N THR A 48 1.61 -10.30 -2.89
CA THR A 48 0.16 -10.59 -2.90
C THR A 48 -0.15 -12.05 -2.57
N ALA A 49 0.81 -12.96 -2.74
CA ALA A 49 0.72 -14.34 -2.29
C ALA A 49 0.49 -14.47 -0.76
N THR A 50 1.02 -13.56 0.07
CA THR A 50 0.75 -13.56 1.52
C THR A 50 -0.68 -13.12 1.85
N LEU A 51 -1.41 -12.55 0.90
CA LEU A 51 -2.84 -12.23 1.04
C LEU A 51 -3.73 -13.42 0.65
N LYS A 52 -3.17 -14.49 0.07
CA LYS A 52 -3.93 -15.68 -0.32
C LYS A 52 -4.61 -16.28 0.91
N GLY A 53 -5.93 -16.44 0.82
CA GLY A 53 -6.73 -17.01 1.91
C GLY A 53 -7.08 -16.05 3.04
N ARG A 54 -6.67 -14.76 3.00
CA ARG A 54 -7.00 -13.77 4.04
C ARG A 54 -8.51 -13.59 4.27
N PHE A 55 -9.32 -13.89 3.26
CA PHE A 55 -10.78 -13.84 3.32
C PHE A 55 -11.44 -15.22 3.17
N ALA A 56 -10.66 -16.31 3.19
CA ALA A 56 -11.21 -17.66 3.11
C ALA A 56 -12.18 -17.90 4.28
N GLY A 57 -13.37 -18.44 4.00
CA GLY A 57 -14.41 -18.70 4.98
C GLY A 57 -15.19 -17.47 5.48
N ARG A 58 -14.77 -16.24 5.12
CA ARG A 58 -15.53 -15.01 5.45
C ARG A 58 -16.64 -14.69 4.44
N VAL A 59 -16.61 -15.35 3.29
CA VAL A 59 -17.58 -15.17 2.21
C VAL A 59 -18.31 -16.50 2.01
N THR A 60 -19.62 -16.48 2.21
CA THR A 60 -20.50 -17.66 2.09
C THR A 60 -21.01 -17.89 0.68
N ARG A 61 -21.02 -16.84 -0.16
CA ARG A 61 -21.52 -16.86 -1.53
C ARG A 61 -20.67 -15.99 -2.45
N ALA A 62 -20.34 -16.51 -3.63
CA ALA A 62 -19.75 -15.70 -4.69
C ALA A 62 -20.78 -14.73 -5.27
N VAL A 63 -20.40 -13.45 -5.41
CA VAL A 63 -21.24 -12.42 -6.03
C VAL A 63 -20.97 -12.43 -7.53
N SER A 64 -22.03 -12.35 -8.34
CA SER A 64 -21.92 -12.23 -9.79
C SER A 64 -21.48 -10.82 -10.20
N ILE A 65 -20.94 -10.67 -11.40
CA ILE A 65 -20.56 -9.35 -11.93
C ILE A 65 -21.77 -8.42 -12.01
N ALA A 66 -22.94 -8.93 -12.43
CA ALA A 66 -24.16 -8.13 -12.50
C ALA A 66 -24.59 -7.58 -11.12
N GLU A 67 -24.55 -8.41 -10.07
CA GLU A 67 -24.84 -7.96 -8.70
C GLU A 67 -23.81 -6.93 -8.20
N MET A 68 -22.55 -7.05 -8.63
CA MET A 68 -21.51 -6.09 -8.29
C MET A 68 -21.75 -4.74 -8.97
N ASP A 69 -22.08 -4.75 -10.26
CA ASP A 69 -22.38 -3.54 -11.04
C ASP A 69 -23.61 -2.81 -10.49
N GLU A 70 -24.66 -3.55 -10.13
CA GLU A 70 -25.86 -2.99 -9.50
C GLU A 70 -25.52 -2.33 -8.15
N ALA A 71 -24.74 -2.99 -7.31
CA ALA A 71 -24.33 -2.45 -6.02
C ALA A 71 -23.46 -1.18 -6.16
N ILE A 72 -22.56 -1.15 -7.16
CA ILE A 72 -21.74 0.02 -7.48
C ILE A 72 -22.64 1.18 -7.92
N ALA A 73 -23.58 0.94 -8.84
CA ALA A 73 -24.50 1.95 -9.35
C ALA A 73 -25.38 2.52 -8.23
N ALA A 74 -25.97 1.67 -7.39
CA ALA A 74 -26.80 2.09 -6.27
C ALA A 74 -26.02 2.95 -5.27
N GLN A 75 -24.80 2.56 -4.93
CA GLN A 75 -23.96 3.31 -3.99
C GLN A 75 -23.45 4.64 -4.58
N ALA A 76 -23.12 4.67 -5.87
CA ALA A 76 -22.74 5.89 -6.58
C ALA A 76 -23.91 6.90 -6.57
N ALA A 77 -25.12 6.44 -6.88
CA ALA A 77 -26.33 7.27 -6.83
C ALA A 77 -26.56 7.81 -5.41
N ALA A 78 -26.57 6.95 -4.38
CA ALA A 78 -26.78 7.37 -2.99
C ALA A 78 -25.77 8.42 -2.51
N ARG A 79 -24.49 8.28 -2.89
CA ARG A 79 -23.46 9.29 -2.60
C ARG A 79 -23.73 10.61 -3.33
N GLN A 80 -24.17 10.56 -4.58
CA GLN A 80 -24.49 11.75 -5.35
C GLN A 80 -25.69 12.51 -4.77
N THR A 81 -26.74 11.80 -4.31
CA THR A 81 -27.88 12.41 -3.62
C THR A 81 -27.48 13.02 -2.26
N ALA A 82 -26.61 12.34 -1.51
CA ALA A 82 -26.12 12.84 -0.23
C ALA A 82 -25.27 14.11 -0.38
N VAL A 83 -24.41 14.17 -1.42
CA VAL A 83 -23.61 15.36 -1.75
C VAL A 83 -24.52 16.51 -2.20
N SER A 84 -25.54 16.24 -3.02
CA SER A 84 -26.48 17.26 -3.48
C SER A 84 -27.37 17.81 -2.35
N LYS A 85 -27.69 17.01 -1.33
CA LYS A 85 -28.44 17.43 -0.13
C LYS A 85 -27.58 18.21 0.88
N ALA A 86 -26.26 18.07 0.82
CA ALA A 86 -25.30 18.72 1.72
C ALA A 86 -24.73 20.04 1.17
N GLN A 87 -25.10 20.44 -0.04
CA GLN A 87 -24.73 21.72 -0.64
C GLN A 87 -25.91 22.72 -0.48
N PRO A 88 -25.73 23.89 0.16
CA PRO A 88 -26.74 24.95 0.18
C PRO A 88 -26.89 25.62 -1.19
#